data_AF-A0A971EYU6-F1
#
_entry.id   AF-A0A971EYU6-F1
#
_cell.length_a   1.000
_cell.length_b   1.000
_cell.length_c   1.000
_cell.angle_alpha   90.00
_cell.angle_beta   90.00
_cell.angle_gamma   90.00
#
_symmetry.space_group_name_H-M   'P 1'
#
loop_
_entity.id
_entity.type
_entity.pdbx_description
1 polymer ?
#
loop_
_entity_poly.entity_id
_entity_poly.type
_entity_poly.pdbx_seq_one_letter_code
_entity_poly.pdbx_strand_id
1 'polypeptide(L)'
;MAKKRFRSAMSGYNKDDVNKYIENMMDEYEAKIVEKETVIKDLNKKMEDMQAMYDDLKSREDALSKEKASITKALMKANELSDQIVKEAKDTAFKEVAELEVRAEEEREKIVDIKKQLAALQASAAKLLEKFSDSLDKTIGSSEEQK
;
A
#
# COMPACT_ATOMS: atom_id res chain seq x y z
N MET A 1 78.61 26.63 12.32
CA MET A 1 79.35 26.13 13.51
C MET A 1 78.33 25.54 14.48
N ALA A 2 78.47 24.27 14.88
CA ALA A 2 77.59 23.68 15.89
C ALA A 2 77.81 24.39 17.23
N LYS A 3 76.74 24.90 17.88
CA LYS A 3 76.83 25.48 19.23
C LYS A 3 77.45 24.43 20.17
N LYS A 4 78.54 24.76 20.87
CA LYS A 4 79.11 23.90 21.91
C LYS A 4 78.05 23.67 23.00
N ARG A 5 77.52 22.44 23.07
CA ARG A 5 76.45 22.05 24.00
C ARG A 5 76.95 21.73 25.42
N PHE A 6 78.23 21.46 25.59
CA PHE A 6 78.84 21.06 26.85
C PHE A 6 80.12 21.86 27.10
N ARG A 7 80.41 22.23 28.36
CA ARG A 7 81.72 22.80 28.73
C ARG A 7 82.82 21.76 28.53
N SER A 8 84.06 22.20 28.27
CA SER A 8 85.21 21.30 28.13
C SER A 8 85.88 21.04 29.48
N ALA A 9 86.28 19.80 29.76
CA ALA A 9 87.07 19.42 30.93
C ALA A 9 88.52 19.10 30.53
N MET A 10 89.42 18.87 31.50
CA MET A 10 90.84 18.57 31.25
C MET A 10 91.06 17.35 30.33
N SER A 11 90.06 16.47 30.25
CA SER A 11 89.87 15.49 29.19
C SER A 11 88.38 15.41 28.84
N GLY A 12 88.01 15.70 27.59
CA GLY A 12 86.64 15.56 27.09
C GLY A 12 85.64 16.65 27.53
N TYR A 13 84.37 16.27 27.68
CA TYR A 13 83.26 17.15 28.05
C TYR A 13 82.99 17.14 29.55
N ASN A 14 82.44 18.23 30.08
CA ASN A 14 82.04 18.35 31.47
C ASN A 14 80.92 17.33 31.78
N LYS A 15 81.20 16.43 32.72
CA LYS A 15 80.32 15.31 33.08
C LYS A 15 78.94 15.78 33.57
N ASP A 16 78.88 16.86 34.33
CA ASP A 16 77.63 17.37 34.89
C ASP A 16 76.73 17.96 33.79
N ASP A 17 77.31 18.67 32.82
CA ASP A 17 76.58 19.20 31.67
C ASP A 17 76.03 18.07 30.78
N VAL A 18 76.80 16.98 30.62
CA VAL A 18 76.38 15.81 29.84
C VAL A 18 75.29 15.03 30.57
N ASN A 19 75.45 14.80 31.89
CA ASN A 19 74.45 14.10 32.70
C ASN A 19 73.12 14.86 32.72
N LYS A 20 73.15 16.18 32.96
CA LYS A 20 71.95 17.02 32.94
C LYS A 20 71.25 17.03 31.58
N TYR A 21 72.02 16.96 30.50
CA TYR A 21 71.45 16.86 29.16
C TYR A 21 70.79 15.50 28.91
N ILE A 22 71.41 14.40 29.39
CA ILE A 22 70.83 13.06 29.31
C ILE A 22 69.55 13.01 30.14
N GLU A 23 69.54 13.53 31.37
CA GLU A 23 68.36 13.60 32.23
C GLU A 23 67.23 14.39 31.56
N ASN A 24 67.48 15.61 31.10
CA ASN A 24 66.46 16.40 30.38
C ASN A 24 65.93 15.68 29.13
N MET A 25 66.79 14.97 28.40
CA MET A 25 66.37 14.21 27.23
C MET A 25 65.50 13.01 27.62
N MET A 26 65.83 12.31 28.71
CA MET A 26 65.01 11.21 29.24
C MET A 26 63.63 11.72 29.67
N ASP A 27 63.57 12.84 30.40
CA ASP A 27 62.33 13.48 30.82
C ASP A 27 61.47 13.89 29.60
N GLU A 28 62.08 14.48 28.56
CA GLU A 28 61.39 14.83 27.32
C GLU A 28 60.83 13.61 26.59
N TYR A 29 61.56 12.49 26.57
CA TYR A 29 61.09 11.26 25.94
C TYR A 29 59.98 10.61 26.75
N GLU A 30 60.08 10.59 28.08
CA GLU A 30 59.05 10.06 28.96
C GLU A 30 57.74 10.86 28.83
N ALA A 31 57.83 12.20 28.80
CA ALA A 31 56.68 13.05 28.54
C ALA A 31 56.01 12.75 27.18
N LYS A 32 56.80 12.55 26.13
CA LYS A 32 56.28 12.17 24.79
C LYS A 32 55.66 10.78 24.77
N ILE A 33 56.17 9.84 25.55
CA ILE A 33 55.58 8.50 25.67
C ILE A 33 54.20 8.62 26.31
N VAL A 34 54.09 9.33 27.44
CA VAL A 34 52.82 9.54 28.14
C VAL A 34 51.79 10.27 27.26
N GLU A 35 52.21 11.30 26.52
CA GLU A 35 51.36 12.01 25.57
C GLU A 35 50.81 11.05 24.50
N LYS A 36 51.68 10.24 23.90
CA LYS A 36 51.28 9.27 22.87
C LYS A 36 50.36 8.18 23.43
N GLU A 37 50.62 7.67 24.63
CA GLU A 37 49.75 6.69 25.29
C GLU A 37 48.36 7.25 25.54
N THR A 38 48.27 8.52 25.94
CA THR A 38 46.99 9.23 26.12
C THR A 38 46.23 9.34 24.79
N VAL A 39 46.92 9.75 23.71
CA VAL A 39 46.33 9.84 22.38
C VAL A 39 45.86 8.47 21.87
N ILE A 40 46.66 7.41 22.05
CA ILE A 40 46.29 6.05 21.68
C ILE A 40 45.03 5.61 22.43
N LYS A 41 44.94 5.89 23.73
CA LYS A 41 43.76 5.57 24.54
C LYS A 41 42.50 6.29 24.03
N ASP A 42 42.61 7.57 23.73
CA ASP A 42 41.49 8.36 23.21
C ASP A 42 41.05 7.90 21.82
N LEU A 43 42.01 7.55 20.95
CA LEU A 43 41.72 7.00 19.62
C LEU A 43 41.03 5.64 19.70
N ASN A 44 41.50 4.75 20.58
CA ASN A 44 40.87 3.45 20.80
C ASN A 44 39.42 3.60 21.27
N LYS A 45 39.18 4.52 22.23
CA LYS A 45 37.82 4.81 22.69
C LYS A 45 36.92 5.31 21.55
N LYS A 46 37.40 6.26 20.75
CA LYS A 46 36.66 6.75 19.58
C LYS A 46 36.38 5.65 18.56
N MET A 47 37.31 4.72 18.39
CA MET A 47 37.13 3.59 17.48
C MET A 47 36.06 2.63 17.99
N GLU A 48 36.04 2.33 19.29
CA GLU A 48 34.99 1.54 19.93
C GLU A 48 33.61 2.20 19.81
N ASP A 49 33.52 3.50 20.11
CA ASP A 49 32.28 4.27 19.99
C ASP A 49 31.76 4.27 18.53
N MET A 50 32.66 4.43 17.55
CA MET A 50 32.30 4.42 16.13
C MET A 50 31.87 3.03 15.65
N GLN A 51 32.51 1.97 16.13
CA GLN A 51 32.11 0.60 15.84
C GLN A 51 30.72 0.31 16.38
N ALA A 52 30.42 0.72 17.62
CA ALA A 52 29.09 0.56 18.22
C ALA A 52 28.02 1.32 17.43
N MET A 53 28.31 2.55 17.00
CA MET A 53 27.41 3.35 16.19
C MET A 53 27.16 2.72 14.81
N TYR A 54 28.20 2.16 14.18
CA TYR A 54 28.10 1.46 12.92
C TYR A 54 27.20 0.22 13.02
N ASP A 55 27.38 -0.59 14.07
CA ASP A 55 26.60 -1.80 14.27
C ASP A 55 25.12 -1.49 14.57
N ASP A 56 24.81 -0.43 15.33
CA ASP A 56 23.43 0.07 15.53
C ASP A 56 22.81 0.54 14.21
N LEU A 57 23.52 1.37 13.43
CA LEU A 57 23.03 1.86 12.15
C LEU A 57 22.75 0.72 11.17
N LYS A 58 23.66 -0.26 11.09
CA LYS A 58 23.49 -1.44 10.25
C LYS A 58 22.28 -2.27 10.68
N SER A 59 22.07 -2.46 11.98
CA SER A 59 20.90 -3.17 12.49
C SER A 59 19.59 -2.45 12.14
N ARG A 60 19.56 -1.12 12.22
CA ARG A 60 18.41 -0.30 11.82
C ARG A 60 18.15 -0.36 10.32
N GLU A 61 19.20 -0.32 9.50
CA GLU A 61 19.09 -0.47 8.05
C GLU A 61 18.46 -1.82 7.68
N ASP A 62 18.93 -2.91 8.30
CA ASP A 62 18.38 -4.25 8.07
C ASP A 62 16.90 -4.34 8.49
N ALA A 63 16.52 -3.71 9.60
CA ALA A 63 15.14 -3.66 10.05
C ALA A 63 14.24 -2.88 9.07
N LEU A 64 14.68 -1.69 8.64
CA LEU A 64 13.96 -0.86 7.67
C LEU A 64 13.84 -1.56 6.31
N SER A 65 14.88 -2.27 5.87
CA SER A 65 14.86 -3.04 4.63
C SER A 65 13.79 -4.15 4.68
N LYS A 66 13.71 -4.88 5.79
CA LYS A 66 12.68 -5.92 6.01
C LYS A 66 11.27 -5.33 6.05
N GLU A 67 11.09 -4.22 6.76
CA GLU A 67 9.81 -3.53 6.84
C GLU A 67 9.35 -3.05 5.47
N LYS A 68 10.24 -2.39 4.72
CA LYS A 68 9.98 -1.96 3.34
C LYS A 68 9.56 -3.12 2.44
N ALA A 69 10.23 -4.27 2.53
CA ALA A 69 9.86 -5.46 1.76
C ALA A 69 8.46 -5.98 2.13
N SER A 70 8.13 -5.98 3.41
CA SER A 70 6.81 -6.38 3.91
C SER A 70 5.70 -5.44 3.41
N ILE A 71 5.89 -4.13 3.54
CA ILE A 71 4.96 -3.11 3.05
C ILE A 71 4.77 -3.24 1.53
N THR A 72 5.85 -3.39 0.78
CA THR A 72 5.80 -3.57 -0.68
C THR A 72 4.95 -4.79 -1.05
N LYS A 73 5.14 -5.93 -0.37
CA LYS A 73 4.35 -7.14 -0.59
C LYS A 73 2.87 -6.92 -0.26
N ALA A 74 2.56 -6.22 0.83
CA ALA A 74 1.19 -5.90 1.22
C ALA A 74 0.52 -5.00 0.16
N LEU A 75 1.22 -3.98 -0.34
CA LEU A 75 0.73 -3.09 -1.39
C LEU A 75 0.47 -3.82 -2.71
N MET A 76 1.37 -4.70 -3.13
CA MET A 76 1.16 -5.53 -4.33
C MET A 76 -0.11 -6.37 -4.20
N LYS A 77 -0.27 -7.06 -3.06
CA LYS A 77 -1.46 -7.88 -2.80
C LYS A 77 -2.74 -7.05 -2.76
N ALA A 78 -2.69 -5.85 -2.17
CA ALA A 78 -3.83 -4.94 -2.12
C ALA A 78 -4.24 -4.47 -3.53
N ASN A 79 -3.27 -4.18 -4.39
CA ASN A 79 -3.54 -3.82 -5.79
C ASN A 79 -4.15 -5.00 -6.56
N GLU A 80 -3.57 -6.19 -6.46
CA GLU A 80 -4.11 -7.40 -7.10
C GLU A 80 -5.56 -7.68 -6.69
N LEU A 81 -5.86 -7.58 -5.38
CA LEU A 81 -7.22 -7.74 -4.86
C LEU A 81 -8.15 -6.63 -5.35
N SER A 82 -7.68 -5.39 -5.43
CA SER A 82 -8.49 -4.27 -5.92
C SER A 82 -8.87 -4.45 -7.38
N ASP A 83 -7.91 -4.86 -8.23
CA ASP A 83 -8.16 -5.16 -9.64
C ASP A 83 -9.15 -6.32 -9.80
N GLN A 84 -9.03 -7.35 -8.95
CA GLN A 84 -9.95 -8.47 -8.93
C GLN A 84 -11.37 -8.03 -8.55
N ILE A 85 -11.52 -7.23 -7.48
CA ILE A 85 -12.83 -6.70 -7.05
C ILE A 85 -13.47 -5.87 -8.16
N VAL A 86 -12.70 -4.99 -8.81
CA VAL A 86 -13.22 -4.16 -9.92
C VAL A 86 -13.68 -5.03 -11.09
N LYS A 87 -12.91 -6.07 -11.43
CA LYS A 87 -13.29 -7.01 -12.49
C LYS A 87 -14.56 -7.78 -12.13
N GLU A 88 -14.62 -8.35 -10.93
CA GLU A 88 -15.79 -9.12 -10.46
C GLU A 88 -17.05 -8.24 -10.36
N ALA A 89 -16.91 -7.00 -9.92
CA ALA A 89 -18.02 -6.04 -9.87
C ALA A 89 -18.56 -5.72 -11.28
N LYS A 90 -17.67 -5.52 -12.26
CA LYS A 90 -18.07 -5.32 -13.66
C LYS A 90 -18.76 -6.55 -14.22
N ASP A 91 -18.18 -7.73 -14.05
CA ASP A 91 -18.72 -8.98 -14.55
C ASP A 91 -20.10 -9.28 -13.95
N THR A 92 -20.27 -9.04 -12.64
CA THR A 92 -21.56 -9.19 -11.95
C THR A 92 -22.58 -8.19 -12.48
N ALA A 93 -22.22 -6.91 -12.62
CA ALA A 93 -23.12 -5.89 -13.16
C ALA A 93 -23.57 -6.21 -14.59
N PHE A 94 -22.67 -6.66 -15.46
CA PHE A 94 -23.02 -7.09 -16.82
C PHE A 94 -24.00 -8.26 -16.83
N LYS A 95 -23.78 -9.26 -15.97
CA LYS A 95 -24.71 -10.39 -15.84
C LYS A 95 -26.08 -9.96 -15.35
N GLU A 96 -26.13 -9.11 -14.33
CA GLU A 96 -27.39 -8.63 -13.76
C GLU A 96 -28.19 -7.80 -14.78
N VAL A 97 -27.52 -6.93 -15.55
CA VAL A 97 -28.16 -6.18 -16.63
C VAL A 97 -28.72 -7.14 -17.69
N ALA A 98 -27.95 -8.12 -18.14
CA ALA A 98 -28.42 -9.09 -19.13
C ALA A 98 -29.62 -9.91 -18.61
N GLU A 99 -29.60 -10.35 -17.36
CA GLU A 99 -30.73 -11.05 -16.74
C GLU A 99 -31.99 -10.17 -16.61
N LEU A 100 -31.82 -8.89 -16.30
CA LEU A 100 -32.92 -7.93 -16.23
C LEU A 100 -33.50 -7.65 -17.63
N GLU A 101 -32.68 -7.57 -18.67
CA GLU A 101 -33.14 -7.41 -20.05
C GLU A 101 -33.98 -8.61 -20.51
N VAL A 102 -33.52 -9.84 -20.24
CA VAL A 102 -34.28 -11.06 -20.54
C VAL A 102 -35.63 -11.05 -19.82
N ARG A 103 -35.64 -10.78 -18.50
CA ARG A 103 -36.89 -10.70 -17.74
C ARG A 103 -37.81 -9.59 -18.23
N ALA A 104 -37.27 -8.44 -18.62
CA ALA A 104 -38.07 -7.35 -19.15
C ALA A 104 -38.75 -7.72 -20.47
N GLU A 105 -38.08 -8.48 -21.33
CA GLU A 105 -38.66 -8.95 -22.59
C GLU A 105 -39.75 -10.02 -22.36
N GLU A 106 -39.50 -10.98 -21.46
CA GLU A 106 -40.52 -11.96 -21.06
C GLU A 106 -41.80 -11.29 -20.52
N GLU A 107 -41.66 -10.25 -19.69
CA GLU A 107 -42.80 -9.49 -19.17
C GLU A 107 -43.51 -8.68 -20.28
N ARG A 108 -42.77 -8.14 -21.26
CA ARG A 108 -43.38 -7.49 -22.42
C ARG A 108 -44.22 -8.45 -23.25
N GLU A 109 -43.72 -9.67 -23.50
CA GLU A 109 -44.47 -10.71 -24.21
C GLU A 109 -45.76 -11.07 -23.46
N LYS A 110 -45.69 -11.28 -22.14
CA LYS A 110 -46.88 -11.53 -21.31
C LYS A 110 -47.92 -10.40 -21.43
N ILE A 111 -47.48 -9.14 -21.41
CA ILE A 111 -48.38 -7.99 -21.58
C ILE A 111 -49.07 -8.03 -22.94
N VAL A 112 -48.34 -8.35 -24.01
CA VAL A 112 -48.91 -8.46 -25.37
C VAL A 112 -49.97 -9.55 -25.42
N ASP A 113 -49.72 -10.70 -24.82
CA ASP A 113 -50.67 -11.81 -24.81
C ASP A 113 -51.92 -11.51 -23.97
N ILE A 114 -51.75 -10.89 -22.79
CA ILE A 114 -52.88 -10.44 -21.97
C ILE A 114 -53.74 -9.42 -22.74
N LYS A 115 -53.12 -8.49 -23.47
CA LYS A 115 -53.86 -7.52 -24.31
C LYS A 115 -54.67 -8.20 -25.40
N LYS A 116 -54.12 -9.22 -26.06
CA LYS A 116 -54.85 -10.01 -27.07
C LYS A 116 -56.03 -10.75 -26.45
N GLN A 117 -55.83 -11.39 -25.29
CA GLN A 117 -56.90 -12.09 -24.57
C GLN A 117 -58.01 -11.12 -24.14
N LEU A 118 -57.65 -9.93 -23.65
CA LEU A 118 -58.60 -8.89 -23.27
C LEU A 118 -59.43 -8.41 -24.47
N ALA A 119 -58.81 -8.17 -25.62
CA ALA A 119 -59.51 -7.77 -26.84
C ALA A 119 -60.48 -8.87 -27.32
N ALA A 120 -60.07 -10.13 -27.26
CA ALA A 120 -60.93 -11.26 -27.60
C ALA A 120 -62.14 -11.36 -26.64
N LEU A 121 -61.93 -11.14 -25.34
CA LEU A 121 -62.99 -11.13 -24.34
C LEU A 121 -63.96 -9.96 -24.55
N GLN A 122 -63.46 -8.76 -24.86
CA GLN A 122 -64.29 -7.60 -25.18
C GLN A 122 -65.16 -7.87 -26.42
N ALA A 123 -64.57 -8.44 -27.48
CA ALA A 123 -65.31 -8.79 -28.68
C ALA A 123 -66.38 -9.88 -28.44
N SER A 124 -66.10 -10.86 -27.58
CA SER A 124 -67.08 -11.89 -27.22
C SER A 124 -68.22 -11.31 -26.38
N ALA A 125 -67.92 -10.41 -25.44
CA ALA A 125 -68.91 -9.71 -24.63
C ALA A 125 -69.82 -8.82 -25.50
N ALA A 126 -69.25 -8.05 -26.45
CA ALA A 126 -70.02 -7.26 -27.40
C ALA A 126 -70.99 -8.11 -28.23
N LYS A 127 -70.50 -9.22 -28.80
CA LYS A 127 -71.36 -10.17 -29.55
C LYS A 127 -72.47 -10.77 -28.69
N LEU A 128 -72.20 -11.04 -27.41
CA LEU A 128 -73.20 -11.58 -26.51
C LEU A 128 -74.29 -10.54 -26.19
N LEU A 129 -73.89 -9.29 -25.95
CA LEU A 129 -74.82 -8.18 -25.74
C LEU A 129 -75.69 -7.92 -26.98
N GLU A 130 -75.10 -7.93 -28.17
CA GLU A 130 -75.82 -7.79 -29.44
C GLU A 130 -76.88 -8.90 -29.61
N LYS A 131 -76.51 -10.17 -29.37
CA LYS A 131 -77.45 -11.29 -29.39
C LYS A 131 -78.59 -11.14 -28.37
N PHE A 132 -78.30 -10.64 -27.17
CA PHE A 132 -79.34 -10.38 -26.17
C PHE A 132 -80.26 -9.24 -26.60
N SER A 133 -79.72 -8.17 -27.19
CA SER A 133 -80.50 -7.07 -27.76
C SER A 133 -81.44 -7.56 -28.86
N ASP A 134 -80.91 -8.30 -29.83
CA ASP A 134 -81.71 -8.87 -30.93
C ASP A 134 -82.83 -9.80 -30.42
N SER A 135 -82.54 -10.56 -29.36
CA SER A 135 -83.53 -11.46 -28.75
C SER A 135 -84.63 -10.69 -28.02
N LEU A 136 -84.28 -9.59 -27.35
CA LEU A 136 -85.24 -8.71 -26.70
C LEU A 136 -86.13 -8.01 -27.73
N ASP A 137 -85.55 -7.44 -28.80
CA ASP A 137 -86.30 -6.80 -29.89
C ASP A 137 -87.28 -7.76 -30.56
N LYS A 138 -86.88 -9.02 -30.81
CA LYS A 138 -87.80 -10.04 -31.33
C LYS A 138 -88.95 -10.34 -30.37
N THR A 139 -88.67 -10.42 -29.07
CA THR A 139 -89.69 -10.74 -28.06
C THR A 139 -90.68 -9.58 -27.88
N ILE A 140 -90.20 -8.34 -27.97
CA ILE A 140 -91.03 -7.12 -27.88
C ILE A 140 -91.82 -6.92 -29.19
N GLY A 141 -91.20 -7.07 -30.36
CA GLY A 141 -91.88 -6.97 -31.66
C GLY A 141 -92.96 -8.03 -31.85
N SER A 142 -92.74 -9.26 -31.38
CA SER A 142 -93.80 -10.30 -31.37
C SER A 142 -94.93 -10.01 -30.38
N SER A 143 -94.75 -9.10 -29.41
CA SER A 143 -95.82 -8.67 -28.49
C SER A 143 -96.69 -7.55 -29.05
N GLU A 144 -96.20 -6.79 -30.03
CA GLU A 144 -96.96 -5.73 -30.71
C GLU A 144 -97.82 -6.27 -31.88
N GLU A 145 -97.42 -7.38 -32.52
CA GLU A 145 -98.21 -8.03 -33.59
C GLU A 145 -99.41 -8.87 -33.11
N GLN A 146 -99.62 -9.00 -31.80
CA GLN A 146 -100.73 -9.78 -31.21
C GLN A 146 -101.87 -8.92 -30.59
N LYS A 147 -101.93 -7.62 -30.90
CA LYS A 147 -103.08 -6.75 -30.59
C LYS A 147 -103.79 -6.29 -31.85
#